data_AF-A0AA38JQX6-F1
#
_entry.id   AF-A0AA38JQX6-F1
#
_cell.length_a   1.000
_cell.length_b   1.000
_cell.length_c   1.000
_cell.angle_alpha   90.00
_cell.angle_beta   90.00
_cell.angle_gamma   90.00
#
_symmetry.space_group_name_H-M   'P 1'
#
loop_
_entity.id
_entity.type
_entity.pdbx_description
1 polymer ?
#
loop_
_entity_poly.entity_id
_entity_poly.type
_entity_poly.pdbx_seq_one_letter_code
_entity_poly.pdbx_strand_id
1 'polypeptide(L)'
;MTPLTGPPLAALKKALETLQKEHRTRAENKEAHFMTFEISDQDIHEAVMDAQAAQENTDNNGGDDDKDDDTAPLVRPSRCQALQAVATLQSFIGAMDEPYARKLESILASFGHQTCLEESHYMVDSRMTDFF
;
A
#
# COMPACT_ATOMS: atom_id res chain seq x y z
N MET A 1 3.19 -46.94 49.45
CA MET A 1 3.99 -46.92 48.20
C MET A 1 3.05 -47.29 47.06
N THR A 2 2.51 -46.30 46.34
CA THR A 2 1.69 -46.51 45.14
C THR A 2 2.53 -46.17 43.92
N PRO A 3 2.70 -47.06 42.93
CA PRO A 3 3.48 -46.74 41.74
C PRO A 3 2.70 -45.77 40.85
N LEU A 4 3.34 -44.66 40.49
CA LEU A 4 2.88 -43.72 39.46
C LEU A 4 2.94 -44.42 38.09
N THR A 5 1.84 -45.07 37.71
CA THR A 5 1.64 -45.56 36.35
C THR A 5 1.40 -44.34 35.45
N GLY A 6 2.44 -43.91 34.75
CA GLY A 6 2.35 -42.88 33.72
C GLY A 6 1.38 -43.31 32.61
N PRO A 7 0.74 -42.34 31.90
CA PRO A 7 -0.26 -42.64 30.90
C PRO A 7 0.32 -43.56 29.80
N PRO A 8 -0.42 -44.61 29.39
CA PRO A 8 0.06 -45.57 28.41
C PRO A 8 0.36 -44.88 27.08
N LEU A 9 1.43 -45.29 26.40
CA LEU A 9 1.93 -44.71 25.15
C LEU A 9 0.84 -44.50 24.07
N ALA A 10 -0.21 -45.33 24.09
CA ALA A 10 -1.38 -45.21 23.22
C ALA A 10 -2.18 -43.91 23.44
N ALA A 11 -2.28 -43.44 24.68
CA ALA A 11 -2.95 -42.19 25.03
C ALA A 11 -2.19 -40.96 24.48
N LEU A 12 -0.86 -41.00 24.50
CA LEU A 12 -0.02 -39.94 23.94
C LEU A 12 -0.13 -39.86 22.42
N LYS A 13 -0.18 -41.00 21.73
CA LYS A 13 -0.39 -41.03 20.27
C LYS A 13 -1.75 -40.46 19.89
N LYS A 14 -2.80 -40.84 20.61
CA LYS A 14 -4.16 -40.32 20.39
C LYS A 14 -4.21 -38.80 20.63
N ALA A 15 -3.55 -38.30 21.69
CA ALA A 15 -3.49 -36.86 21.97
C ALA A 15 -2.77 -36.09 20.85
N LEU A 16 -1.69 -36.64 20.30
CA LEU A 16 -0.94 -36.02 19.20
C LEU A 16 -1.78 -35.95 17.91
N GLU A 17 -2.48 -37.02 17.56
CA GLU A 17 -3.39 -37.03 16.41
C GLU A 17 -4.55 -36.03 16.59
N THR A 18 -5.06 -35.90 17.83
CA THR A 18 -6.13 -34.94 18.14
C THR A 18 -5.64 -33.51 17.96
N LEU A 19 -4.44 -33.18 18.46
CA LEU A 19 -3.80 -31.88 18.28
C LEU A 19 -3.50 -31.58 16.80
N GLN A 20 -2.97 -32.55 16.04
CA GLN A 20 -2.70 -32.37 14.62
C GLN A 20 -3.98 -32.10 13.82
N LYS A 21 -5.08 -32.78 14.17
CA LYS A 21 -6.39 -32.57 13.55
C LYS A 21 -6.97 -31.19 13.91
N GLU A 22 -6.82 -30.77 15.16
CA GLU A 22 -7.26 -29.45 15.64
C GLU A 22 -6.49 -28.30 14.95
N HIS A 23 -5.18 -28.44 14.81
CA HIS A 23 -4.34 -27.47 14.09
C HIS A 23 -4.71 -27.36 12.60
N ARG A 24 -5.07 -28.47 11.95
CA ARG A 24 -5.56 -28.46 10.55
C ARG A 24 -6.91 -27.75 10.44
N THR A 25 -7.86 -28.04 11.34
CA THR A 25 -9.17 -27.37 11.35
C THR A 25 -9.08 -25.88 11.72
N ARG A 26 -8.07 -25.46 12.50
CA ARG A 26 -7.84 -24.04 12.83
C ARG A 26 -7.21 -23.26 11.67
N ALA A 27 -6.47 -23.92 10.79
CA ALA A 27 -5.98 -23.31 9.56
C ALA A 27 -7.13 -23.13 8.55
N GLU A 28 -7.98 -24.16 8.40
CA GLU A 28 -9.17 -24.10 7.53
C GLU A 28 -10.22 -23.08 8.01
N ASN A 29 -10.37 -22.86 9.33
CA ASN A 29 -11.31 -21.86 9.88
C ASN A 29 -10.79 -20.41 9.84
N LYS A 30 -9.53 -20.18 9.45
CA LYS A 30 -9.02 -18.82 9.21
C LYS A 30 -9.25 -18.35 7.77
N GLU A 31 -9.43 -19.28 6.84
CA GLU A 31 -9.73 -18.96 5.44
C GLU A 31 -11.23 -18.70 5.20
N ALA A 32 -12.09 -19.01 6.17
CA ALA A 32 -13.55 -18.78 6.08
C ALA A 32 -14.01 -17.38 6.55
N HIS A 33 -13.10 -16.48 6.96
CA HIS A 33 -13.48 -15.10 7.31
C HIS A 33 -13.30 -14.09 6.17
N PHE A 34 -12.88 -14.53 4.98
CA PHE A 34 -13.09 -13.78 3.75
C PHE A 34 -14.54 -14.00 3.29
N MET A 35 -15.48 -13.66 4.16
CA MET A 35 -16.90 -13.61 3.82
C MET A 35 -17.07 -12.44 2.86
N THR A 36 -17.48 -12.77 1.64
CA THR A 36 -17.98 -11.90 0.58
C THR A 36 -18.90 -10.82 1.15
N PHE A 37 -18.34 -9.67 1.52
CA PHE A 37 -19.15 -8.47 1.62
C PHE A 37 -19.50 -8.10 0.19
N GLU A 38 -20.79 -8.10 -0.15
CA GLU A 38 -21.26 -7.36 -1.31
C GLU A 38 -20.96 -5.89 -1.01
N ILE A 39 -19.76 -5.45 -1.39
CA ILE A 39 -19.38 -4.04 -1.31
C ILE A 39 -20.36 -3.33 -2.23
N SER A 40 -21.27 -2.55 -1.64
CA SER A 40 -22.20 -1.76 -2.40
C SER A 40 -21.45 -0.59 -3.03
N ASP A 41 -21.92 -0.11 -4.17
CA ASP A 41 -21.42 1.15 -4.75
C ASP A 41 -21.50 2.31 -3.73
N GLN A 42 -22.45 2.23 -2.79
CA GLN A 42 -22.56 3.16 -1.67
C GLN A 42 -21.35 3.09 -0.72
N ASP A 43 -20.86 1.90 -0.39
CA ASP A 43 -19.71 1.71 0.50
C ASP A 43 -18.41 2.23 -0.15
N ILE A 44 -18.31 2.08 -1.48
CA ILE A 44 -17.19 2.65 -2.26
C ILE A 44 -17.28 4.17 -2.27
N HIS A 45 -18.46 4.72 -2.52
CA HIS A 45 -18.69 6.16 -2.50
C HIS A 45 -18.35 6.77 -1.13
N GLU A 46 -18.82 6.15 -0.05
CA GLU A 46 -18.53 6.59 1.33
C GLU A 46 -17.01 6.60 1.60
N ALA A 47 -16.31 5.53 1.23
CA ALA A 47 -14.85 5.44 1.41
C ALA A 47 -14.08 6.49 0.60
N VAL A 48 -14.54 6.83 -0.62
CA VAL A 48 -13.93 7.87 -1.45
C VAL A 48 -14.16 9.26 -0.85
N MET A 49 -15.37 9.54 -0.38
CA MET A 49 -15.69 10.82 0.26
C MET A 49 -14.92 10.99 1.57
N ASP A 50 -14.78 9.94 2.37
CA ASP A 50 -13.99 9.94 3.60
C ASP A 50 -12.50 10.21 3.33
N ALA A 51 -11.94 9.59 2.29
CA ALA A 51 -10.55 9.82 1.89
C ALA A 51 -10.31 11.26 1.40
N GLN A 52 -11.26 11.82 0.65
CA GLN A 52 -11.21 13.22 0.19
C GLN A 52 -11.32 14.21 1.36
N ALA A 53 -12.25 13.97 2.29
CA ALA A 53 -12.42 14.81 3.48
C ALA A 53 -11.18 14.79 4.39
N ALA A 54 -10.51 13.64 4.51
CA ALA A 54 -9.25 13.52 5.24
C ALA A 54 -8.10 14.30 4.57
N GLN A 55 -8.07 14.34 3.23
CA GLN A 55 -7.06 15.08 2.47
C GLN A 55 -7.27 16.60 2.54
N GLU A 56 -8.52 17.07 2.57
CA GLU A 56 -8.86 18.49 2.71
C GLU A 56 -8.56 19.02 4.13
N ASN A 57 -8.66 18.17 5.16
CA ASN A 57 -8.33 18.54 6.54
C ASN A 57 -6.83 18.50 6.88
N THR A 58 -5.98 18.00 5.97
CA THR A 58 -4.53 18.21 6.06
C THR A 58 -4.19 19.59 5.49
N ASP A 59 -4.47 20.59 6.32
CA ASP A 59 -4.18 22.00 6.09
C ASP A 59 -2.77 22.19 5.50
N ASN A 60 -2.76 22.70 4.28
CA ASN A 60 -1.58 23.10 3.54
C ASN A 60 -0.98 24.31 4.27
N ASN A 61 -0.17 24.08 5.31
CA ASN A 61 0.60 25.13 5.96
C ASN A 61 1.76 25.55 5.04
N GLY A 62 1.41 26.19 3.93
CA GLY A 62 2.32 26.92 3.05
C GLY A 62 2.81 28.16 3.79
N GLY A 63 3.89 27.97 4.55
CA GLY A 63 4.66 29.07 5.11
C GLY A 63 5.30 29.86 3.97
N ASP A 64 4.68 30.99 3.66
CA ASP A 64 5.29 32.11 2.93
C ASP A 64 6.29 32.79 3.86
N ASP A 65 7.59 32.52 3.67
CA ASP A 65 8.67 33.35 4.22
C ASP A 65 9.47 33.88 3.04
N ASP A 66 8.98 35.00 2.51
CA ASP A 66 9.69 35.92 1.65
C ASP A 66 11.02 36.31 2.30
N LYS A 67 12.08 35.60 1.91
CA LYS A 67 13.47 35.98 2.20
C LYS A 67 14.19 36.07 0.86
N ASP A 68 14.27 37.31 0.40
CA ASP A 68 15.10 37.84 -0.68
C ASP A 68 16.50 37.18 -0.67
N ASP A 69 16.65 36.12 -1.46
CA ASP A 69 17.93 35.50 -1.77
C ASP A 69 18.14 35.62 -3.27
N ASP A 70 19.18 36.35 -3.65
CA ASP A 70 19.60 36.71 -5.01
C ASP A 70 20.16 35.48 -5.78
N THR A 71 19.56 34.31 -5.54
CA THR A 71 19.84 33.06 -6.22
C THR A 71 18.96 33.02 -7.48
N ALA A 72 19.59 32.93 -8.64
CA ALA A 72 18.90 32.75 -9.93
C ALA A 72 17.74 31.75 -9.76
N PRO A 73 16.51 32.07 -10.20
CA PRO A 73 15.33 31.29 -9.84
C PRO A 73 15.61 29.84 -10.18
N LEU A 74 15.69 28.99 -9.15
CA LEU A 74 15.89 27.56 -9.30
C LEU A 74 14.72 27.06 -10.15
N VAL A 75 14.97 26.89 -11.45
CA VAL A 75 13.96 26.41 -12.38
C VAL A 75 13.65 24.98 -11.96
N ARG A 76 12.48 24.80 -11.31
CA ARG A 76 12.02 23.47 -10.95
C ARG A 76 11.86 22.64 -12.23
N PRO A 77 12.37 21.40 -12.26
CA PRO A 77 12.22 20.54 -13.41
C PRO A 77 10.72 20.32 -13.70
N SER A 78 10.38 20.26 -14.98
CA SER A 78 9.03 19.89 -15.39
C SER A 78 8.73 18.45 -14.97
N ARG A 79 7.44 18.11 -14.88
CA ARG A 79 6.99 16.75 -14.57
C ARG A 79 7.62 15.71 -15.49
N CYS A 80 7.65 16.00 -16.79
CA CYS A 80 8.26 15.13 -17.79
C CYS A 80 9.76 14.93 -17.54
N GLN A 81 10.48 15.98 -17.15
CA GLN A 81 11.91 15.89 -16.80
C GLN A 81 12.13 15.04 -15.54
N ALA A 82 11.26 15.19 -14.53
CA ALA A 82 11.31 14.39 -13.32
C ALA A 82 11.05 12.89 -13.60
N LEU A 83 10.03 12.57 -14.40
CA LEU A 83 9.72 11.19 -14.80
C LEU A 83 10.84 10.58 -15.65
N GLN A 84 11.46 11.37 -16.54
CA GLN A 84 12.61 10.91 -17.32
C GLN A 84 13.82 10.61 -16.43
N ALA A 85 14.06 11.43 -15.40
CA ALA A 85 15.11 11.17 -14.41
C ALA A 85 14.83 9.87 -13.63
N VAL A 86 13.57 9.65 -13.23
CA VAL A 86 13.14 8.40 -12.58
C VAL A 86 13.39 7.18 -13.46
N ALA A 87 13.01 7.22 -14.74
CA ALA A 87 13.26 6.12 -15.67
C ALA A 87 14.77 5.83 -15.83
N THR A 88 15.58 6.88 -15.87
CA THR A 88 17.05 6.76 -15.94
C THR A 88 17.61 6.07 -14.68
N LEU A 89 17.14 6.47 -13.49
CA LEU A 89 17.56 5.87 -12.22
C LEU A 89 17.09 4.43 -12.09
N GLN A 90 15.87 4.11 -12.50
CA GLN A 90 15.33 2.74 -12.52
C GLN A 90 16.17 1.82 -13.41
N SER A 91 16.57 2.29 -14.59
CA SER A 91 17.47 1.54 -15.50
C SER A 91 18.82 1.25 -14.83
N PHE A 92 19.39 2.23 -14.14
CA PHE A 92 20.67 2.07 -13.42
C PHE A 92 20.58 1.04 -12.29
N ILE A 93 19.54 1.12 -11.44
CA ILE A 93 19.40 0.23 -10.28
C ILE A 93 18.84 -1.15 -10.63
N GLY A 94 18.16 -1.31 -11.77
CA GLY A 94 17.67 -2.61 -12.24
C GLY A 94 18.81 -3.61 -12.49
N ALA A 95 20.03 -3.11 -12.71
CA ALA A 95 21.23 -3.95 -12.81
C ALA A 95 21.83 -4.36 -11.46
N MET A 96 21.30 -3.88 -10.33
CA MET A 96 21.81 -4.14 -8.99
C MET A 96 20.84 -4.99 -8.16
N ASP A 97 21.34 -6.06 -7.54
CA ASP A 97 20.54 -6.96 -6.68
C ASP A 97 20.67 -6.64 -5.17
N GLU A 98 21.14 -5.43 -4.87
CA GLU A 98 21.37 -5.01 -3.50
C GLU A 98 20.05 -4.64 -2.79
N PRO A 99 19.91 -4.87 -1.46
CA PRO A 99 18.72 -4.50 -0.70
C PRO A 99 18.36 -3.02 -0.84
N TYR A 100 19.38 -2.15 -0.95
CA TYR A 100 19.20 -0.73 -1.20
C TYR A 100 18.56 -0.45 -2.57
N ALA A 101 18.96 -1.19 -3.61
CA ALA A 101 18.43 -1.03 -4.96
C ALA A 101 16.94 -1.35 -5.02
N ARG A 102 16.51 -2.43 -4.35
CA ARG A 102 15.09 -2.81 -4.24
C ARG A 102 14.27 -1.76 -3.52
N LYS A 103 14.81 -1.17 -2.44
CA LYS A 103 14.16 -0.07 -1.71
C LYS A 103 14.03 1.18 -2.57
N LEU A 104 15.10 1.55 -3.29
CA LEU A 104 15.09 2.71 -4.17
C LEU A 104 14.13 2.53 -5.35
N GLU A 105 14.05 1.32 -5.92
CA GLU A 105 13.10 1.00 -6.97
C GLU A 105 11.65 1.19 -6.52
N SER A 106 11.31 0.72 -5.31
CA SER A 106 9.99 0.93 -4.71
C SER A 106 9.66 2.42 -4.57
N ILE A 107 10.61 3.24 -4.11
CA ILE A 107 10.41 4.70 -3.94
C ILE A 107 10.19 5.37 -5.31
N LEU A 108 11.01 5.02 -6.29
CA LEU A 108 10.91 5.56 -7.65
C LEU A 108 9.59 5.15 -8.33
N ALA A 109 9.14 3.92 -8.11
CA ALA A 109 7.85 3.45 -8.60
C ALA A 109 6.68 4.20 -7.96
N SER A 110 6.70 4.42 -6.64
CA SER A 110 5.66 5.22 -5.98
C SER A 110 5.66 6.68 -6.44
N PHE A 111 6.85 7.26 -6.64
CA PHE A 111 6.98 8.61 -7.15
C PHE A 111 6.34 8.76 -8.53
N GLY A 112 6.63 7.83 -9.45
CA GLY A 112 6.05 7.83 -10.80
C GLY A 112 4.52 7.73 -10.76
N HIS A 113 3.97 6.80 -9.97
CA HIS A 113 2.52 6.66 -9.82
C HIS A 113 1.88 7.93 -9.25
N GLN A 114 2.42 8.48 -8.16
CA GLN A 114 1.87 9.68 -7.54
C GLN A 114 1.89 10.87 -8.51
N THR A 115 2.99 11.04 -9.23
CA THR A 115 3.16 12.12 -10.21
C THR A 115 2.15 12.02 -11.36
N CYS A 116 1.81 10.81 -11.79
CA CYS A 116 0.78 10.58 -12.81
C CYS A 116 -0.65 10.75 -12.24
N LEU A 117 -0.91 10.30 -11.01
CA LEU A 117 -2.21 10.48 -10.36
C LEU A 117 -2.51 11.95 -10.11
N GLU A 118 -1.53 12.73 -9.68
CA GLU A 118 -1.69 14.17 -9.48
C GLU A 118 -2.14 14.87 -10.77
N GLU A 119 -1.66 14.44 -11.95
CA GLU A 119 -2.13 14.96 -13.23
C GLU A 119 -3.63 14.69 -13.44
N SER A 120 -4.12 13.50 -13.11
CA SER A 120 -5.54 13.19 -13.24
C SER A 120 -6.42 14.03 -12.33
N HIS A 121 -5.92 14.47 -11.18
CA HIS A 121 -6.64 15.38 -10.27
C HIS A 121 -6.76 16.81 -10.81
N TYR A 122 -5.85 17.25 -11.69
CA TYR A 122 -5.94 18.54 -12.36
C TYR A 122 -6.72 18.50 -13.68
N MET A 123 -7.19 17.31 -14.12
CA MET A 123 -8.05 17.19 -15.28
C MET A 123 -9.49 17.56 -14.90
N VAL A 124 -10.12 18.41 -15.70
CA VAL A 124 -11.54 18.76 -15.54
C VAL A 124 -12.38 17.55 -15.91
N ASP A 125 -13.23 17.11 -14.98
CA ASP A 125 -14.25 16.09 -15.24
C ASP A 125 -15.13 16.53 -16.41
N SER A 126 -14.89 15.93 -17.57
CA SER A 126 -15.61 16.24 -18.79
C SER A 126 -16.66 15.16 -19.02
N ARG A 127 -17.93 15.54 -19.13
CA ARG A 127 -19.00 14.61 -19.47
C ARG A 127 -19.11 14.48 -20.97
N MET A 128 -19.49 13.30 -21.45
CA MET A 128 -19.73 13.07 -22.88
C MET A 128 -20.77 14.05 -23.45
N THR A 129 -21.70 14.52 -22.61
CA THR A 129 -22.72 15.51 -22.96
C THR A 129 -22.19 16.93 -23.15
N ASP A 130 -20.96 17.24 -22.75
CA ASP A 130 -20.40 18.59 -22.88
C ASP A 130 -19.97 18.90 -24.33
N PHE A 131 -19.96 17.88 -25.20
CA PHE A 131 -19.50 17.96 -26.59
C PHE A 131 -20.61 17.73 -27.65
N PHE A 132 -21.87 17.54 -27.23
CA PHE A 132 -23.04 17.35 -28.11
C PHE A 132 -24.14 18.37 -27.79
#